data_AF-A0A6L3JQF9-F1
#
_entry.id   AF-A0A6L3JQF9-F1
#
_cell.length_a   1.000
_cell.length_b   1.000
_cell.length_c   1.000
_cell.angle_alpha   90.00
_cell.angle_beta   90.00
_cell.angle_gamma   90.00
#
_symmetry.space_group_name_H-M   'P 1'
#
loop_
_entity.id
_entity.type
_entity.pdbx_description
1 polymer ?
#
loop_
_entity_poly.entity_id
_entity_poly.type
_entity_poly.pdbx_seq_one_letter_code
_entity_poly.pdbx_strand_id
1 'polypeptide(L)'
;EAHMRTRQLIARLTFEKGAADKVFEMVKKDGKTYVKINDYQKLRTLFGQLLAEIQRIKSEGDFEAARKLVEKYAVKIDPVLHAEILARYEKLHLAPYKGFVNPVYEAVTDKDGNIIDVKVSYNEGYAEQMLRYSKEFANLPYRNE
;
A
#
# COMPACT_ATOMS: atom_id res chain seq x y z
N GLU A 1 6.09 9.02 -0.67
CA GLU A 1 5.13 8.20 0.09
C GLU A 1 5.92 7.27 1.01
N ALA A 2 5.54 7.17 2.30
CA ALA A 2 6.31 6.48 3.32
C ALA A 2 6.17 4.94 3.22
N HIS A 3 4.99 4.44 2.90
CA HIS A 3 4.73 3.00 2.80
C HIS A 3 5.50 2.35 1.64
N MET A 4 5.58 3.01 0.48
CA MET A 4 6.37 2.58 -0.67
C MET A 4 7.87 2.51 -0.33
N ARG A 5 8.38 3.52 0.39
CA ARG A 5 9.76 3.55 0.88
C ARG A 5 10.04 2.38 1.82
N THR A 6 9.18 2.14 2.81
CA THR A 6 9.37 1.05 3.77
C THR A 6 9.35 -0.33 3.10
N ARG A 7 8.44 -0.56 2.14
CA ARG A 7 8.41 -1.81 1.35
C ARG A 7 9.72 -2.02 0.59
N GLN A 8 10.22 -0.98 -0.08
CA GLN A 8 11.47 -1.06 -0.83
C GLN A 8 12.68 -1.31 0.08
N LEU A 9 12.74 -0.62 1.23
CA LEU A 9 13.80 -0.78 2.23
C LEU A 9 13.94 -2.24 2.64
N ILE A 10 12.82 -2.85 3.07
CA ILE A 10 12.80 -4.24 3.54
C ILE A 10 13.24 -5.19 2.43
N ALA A 11 12.68 -5.04 1.22
CA ALA A 11 12.99 -5.90 0.09
C ALA A 11 14.47 -5.79 -0.34
N ARG A 12 15.01 -4.58 -0.48
CA ARG A 12 16.40 -4.39 -0.94
C ARG A 12 17.43 -4.80 0.10
N LEU A 13 17.20 -4.51 1.38
CA LEU A 13 18.13 -4.92 2.42
C LEU A 13 18.19 -6.44 2.55
N THR A 14 17.04 -7.11 2.57
CA THR A 14 17.00 -8.57 2.64
C THR A 14 17.55 -9.23 1.38
N PHE A 15 17.38 -8.61 0.20
CA PHE A 15 18.03 -9.03 -1.04
C PHE A 15 19.56 -8.97 -0.91
N GLU A 16 20.12 -7.84 -0.46
CA GLU A 16 21.56 -7.66 -0.29
C GLU A 16 22.13 -8.65 0.74
N LYS A 17 21.47 -8.78 1.90
CA LYS A 17 21.92 -9.67 2.99
C LYS A 17 21.77 -11.16 2.65
N GLY A 18 20.78 -11.51 1.83
CA GLY A 18 20.51 -12.88 1.41
C GLY A 18 21.29 -13.34 0.18
N ALA A 19 22.09 -12.46 -0.45
CA ALA A 19 22.71 -12.73 -1.74
C ALA A 19 23.73 -13.89 -1.72
N ALA A 20 24.56 -13.99 -0.67
CA ALA A 20 25.59 -15.03 -0.55
C ALA A 20 24.97 -16.45 -0.51
N ASP A 21 23.82 -16.57 0.15
CA ASP A 21 23.06 -17.82 0.30
C ASP A 21 22.01 -18.01 -0.81
N LYS A 22 21.91 -17.06 -1.74
CA LYS A 22 20.84 -16.99 -2.76
C LYS A 22 19.44 -17.15 -2.16
N VAL A 23 19.16 -16.52 -1.01
CA VAL A 23 17.86 -16.62 -0.31
C VAL A 23 16.70 -16.28 -1.26
N PHE A 24 16.86 -15.24 -2.07
CA PHE A 24 16.04 -14.97 -3.23
C PHE A 24 16.83 -14.22 -4.31
N GLU A 25 16.38 -14.33 -5.55
CA GLU A 25 17.08 -13.84 -6.74
C GLU A 25 16.12 -13.05 -7.65
N MET A 26 16.66 -12.14 -8.44
CA MET A 26 15.95 -11.55 -9.58
C MET A 26 16.40 -12.27 -10.85
N VAL A 27 15.50 -13.04 -11.44
CA VAL A 27 15.78 -13.84 -12.65
C VAL A 27 15.10 -13.21 -13.86
N LYS A 28 15.74 -13.29 -15.03
CA LYS A 28 15.13 -12.84 -16.29
C LYS A 28 14.73 -14.03 -17.15
N LYS A 29 13.50 -14.00 -17.66
CA LYS A 29 12.99 -14.95 -18.66
C LYS A 29 12.26 -14.16 -19.73
N ASP A 30 12.65 -14.35 -21.00
CA ASP A 30 12.06 -13.67 -22.17
C ASP A 30 12.04 -12.13 -22.02
N GLY A 31 13.14 -11.56 -21.52
CA GLY A 31 13.28 -10.12 -21.29
C GLY A 31 12.49 -9.57 -20.10
N LYS A 32 11.77 -10.42 -19.34
CA LYS A 32 10.98 -10.03 -18.16
C LYS A 32 11.68 -10.46 -16.88
N THR A 33 11.77 -9.54 -15.92
CA THR A 33 12.34 -9.78 -14.59
C THR A 33 11.29 -10.37 -13.65
N TYR A 34 11.69 -11.37 -12.87
CA TYR A 34 10.88 -12.01 -11.84
C TYR A 34 11.67 -12.13 -10.54
N VAL A 35 10.99 -11.96 -9.41
CA VAL A 35 11.56 -12.28 -8.10
C VAL A 35 11.31 -13.76 -7.83
N LYS A 36 12.38 -14.51 -7.54
CA LYS A 36 12.34 -15.94 -7.21
C LYS A 36 12.88 -16.14 -5.80
N ILE A 37 12.03 -16.61 -4.89
CA ILE A 37 12.44 -16.94 -3.51
C ILE A 37 12.87 -18.41 -3.48
N ASN A 38 14.09 -18.67 -3.00
CA ASN A 38 14.64 -20.02 -2.89
C ASN A 38 14.53 -20.58 -1.46
N ASP A 39 14.59 -19.73 -0.43
CA ASP A 39 14.50 -20.16 0.98
C ASP A 39 13.67 -19.17 1.82
N TYR A 40 12.41 -19.53 2.08
CA TYR A 40 11.50 -18.72 2.89
C TYR A 40 11.89 -18.66 4.37
N GLN A 41 12.51 -19.72 4.90
CA GLN A 41 12.86 -19.77 6.31
C GLN A 41 14.04 -18.84 6.60
N LYS A 42 15.07 -18.85 5.73
CA LYS A 42 16.15 -17.86 5.80
C LYS A 42 15.63 -16.43 5.58
N LEU A 43 14.70 -16.22 4.66
CA LEU A 43 14.10 -14.90 4.45
C LEU A 43 13.39 -14.38 5.71
N ARG A 44 12.65 -15.25 6.42
CA ARG A 44 12.04 -14.91 7.72
C ARG A 44 13.10 -14.50 8.75
N THR A 45 14.23 -15.20 8.82
CA THR A 45 15.34 -14.84 9.71
C THR A 45 15.91 -13.46 9.37
N LEU A 46 16.09 -13.14 8.08
CA LEU A 46 16.53 -11.81 7.64
C LEU A 46 15.54 -10.71 8.03
N PHE A 47 14.23 -10.98 7.96
CA PHE A 47 13.22 -10.04 8.47
C PHE A 47 13.34 -9.83 9.98
N GLY A 48 13.60 -10.88 10.75
CA GLY A 48 13.82 -10.78 12.19
C GLY A 48 15.05 -9.92 12.54
N GLN A 49 16.15 -10.09 11.81
CA GLN A 49 17.36 -9.26 11.97
C GLN A 49 17.09 -7.79 11.65
N LEU A 50 16.37 -7.51 10.54
CA LEU A 50 15.99 -6.15 10.20
C LEU A 50 15.04 -5.54 11.23
N LEU A 51 14.07 -6.31 11.73
CA LEU A 51 13.13 -5.86 12.76
C LEU A 51 13.87 -5.47 14.04
N ALA A 52 14.84 -6.28 14.48
CA ALA A 52 15.67 -5.98 15.64
C ALA A 52 16.44 -4.66 15.46
N GLU A 53 17.05 -4.44 14.29
CA GLU A 53 17.79 -3.21 14.01
C GLU A 53 16.88 -1.98 13.91
N ILE A 54 15.73 -2.09 13.25
CA ILE A 54 14.73 -1.01 13.19
C ILE A 54 14.23 -0.66 14.59
N GLN A 55 13.97 -1.67 15.42
CA GLN A 55 13.52 -1.48 16.79
C GLN A 55 14.60 -0.80 17.64
N ARG A 56 15.88 -1.21 17.50
CA ARG A 56 17.02 -0.55 18.16
C ARG A 56 17.09 0.92 17.77
N ILE A 57 17.14 1.20 16.46
CA ILE A 57 17.18 2.56 15.91
C ILE A 57 16.06 3.43 16.49
N LYS A 58 14.82 2.92 16.51
CA LYS A 58 13.67 3.63 17.06
C LYS A 58 13.81 3.88 18.56
N SER A 59 14.22 2.86 19.33
CA SER A 59 14.24 2.91 20.79
C SER A 59 15.37 3.76 21.33
N GLU A 60 16.49 3.84 20.61
CA GLU A 60 17.68 4.63 20.98
C GLU A 60 17.68 6.03 20.35
N GLY A 61 16.68 6.35 19.50
CA GLY A 61 16.63 7.64 18.82
C GLY A 61 17.75 7.86 17.80
N ASP A 62 18.28 6.79 17.20
CA ASP A 62 19.43 6.83 16.30
C ASP A 62 19.05 7.36 14.90
N PHE A 63 18.89 8.68 14.82
CA PHE A 63 18.51 9.38 13.59
C PHE A 63 19.48 9.10 12.43
N GLU A 64 20.78 9.05 12.70
CA GLU A 64 21.79 8.87 11.66
C GLU A 64 21.75 7.48 11.05
N ALA A 65 21.56 6.43 11.86
CA ALA A 65 21.32 5.09 11.34
C ALA A 65 20.02 5.02 10.53
N ALA A 66 18.93 5.64 11.03
CA ALA A 66 17.67 5.70 10.30
C ALA A 66 17.83 6.36 8.92
N ARG A 67 18.50 7.52 8.89
CA ARG A 67 18.78 8.28 7.65
C ARG A 67 19.58 7.44 6.66
N LYS A 68 20.68 6.82 7.10
CA LYS A 68 21.53 5.98 6.24
C LYS A 68 20.75 4.80 5.66
N LEU A 69 19.92 4.14 6.48
CA LEU A 69 19.13 2.99 6.05
C LEU A 69 18.09 3.38 4.99
N VAL A 70 17.37 4.47 5.21
CA VAL A 70 16.36 5.00 4.27
C VAL A 70 17.02 5.44 2.97
N GLU A 71 18.05 6.27 3.02
CA GLU A 71 18.70 6.79 1.81
C GLU A 71 19.33 5.68 0.96
N LYS A 72 19.93 4.67 1.60
CA LYS A 72 20.56 3.55 0.89
C LYS A 72 19.54 2.64 0.21
N TYR A 73 18.49 2.23 0.91
CA TYR A 73 17.61 1.14 0.43
C TYR A 73 16.22 1.59 -0.01
N ALA A 74 15.72 2.74 0.44
CA ALA A 74 14.31 3.13 0.25
C ALA A 74 14.07 4.15 -0.86
N VAL A 75 15.13 4.81 -1.37
CA VAL A 75 14.99 5.98 -2.26
C VAL A 75 15.34 5.69 -3.72
N LYS A 76 16.44 4.96 -3.97
CA LYS A 76 16.96 4.79 -5.33
C LYS A 76 16.14 3.75 -6.10
N ILE A 77 15.71 4.12 -7.30
CA ILE A 77 14.98 3.25 -8.23
C ILE A 77 15.92 2.91 -9.40
N ASP A 78 15.92 1.64 -9.82
CA ASP A 78 16.62 1.24 -11.04
C ASP A 78 15.78 1.68 -12.26
N PRO A 79 16.26 2.62 -13.09
CA PRO A 79 15.48 3.14 -14.22
C PRO A 79 15.17 2.09 -15.28
N VAL A 80 16.05 1.08 -15.48
CA VAL A 80 15.86 0.02 -16.46
C VAL A 80 14.74 -0.92 -16.01
N LEU A 81 14.81 -1.39 -14.76
CA LEU A 81 13.75 -2.21 -14.18
C LEU A 81 12.43 -1.45 -14.08
N HIS A 82 12.46 -0.16 -13.73
CA HIS A 82 11.26 0.67 -13.64
C HIS A 82 10.56 0.80 -14.99
N ALA A 83 11.29 1.10 -16.06
CA ALA A 83 10.73 1.17 -17.41
C ALA A 83 10.14 -0.19 -17.86
N GLU A 84 10.81 -1.30 -17.54
CA GLU A 84 10.30 -2.64 -17.82
C GLU A 84 8.96 -2.91 -17.13
N ILE A 85 8.86 -2.60 -15.83
CA ILE A 85 7.64 -2.84 -15.05
C ILE A 85 6.50 -1.95 -15.54
N LEU A 86 6.74 -0.68 -15.87
CA LEU A 86 5.72 0.21 -16.44
C LEU A 86 5.16 -0.34 -17.75
N ALA A 87 6.02 -0.72 -18.70
CA ALA A 87 5.60 -1.25 -19.99
C ALA A 87 4.83 -2.58 -19.89
N ARG A 88 5.11 -3.39 -18.86
CA ARG A 88 4.37 -4.63 -18.58
C ARG A 88 3.01 -4.34 -17.93
N TYR A 89 2.97 -3.40 -16.98
CA TYR A 89 1.77 -3.07 -16.22
C TYR A 89 0.74 -2.33 -17.07
N GLU A 90 1.17 -1.45 -17.97
CA GLU A 90 0.29 -0.69 -18.88
C GLU A 90 -0.65 -1.61 -19.69
N LYS A 91 -0.15 -2.77 -20.14
CA LYS A 91 -0.91 -3.77 -20.91
C LYS A 91 -2.08 -4.39 -20.13
N LEU A 92 -2.12 -4.23 -18.81
CA LEU A 92 -3.21 -4.75 -17.98
C LEU A 92 -4.39 -3.76 -17.89
N HIS A 93 -4.22 -2.51 -18.31
CA HIS A 93 -5.23 -1.45 -18.20
C HIS A 93 -5.81 -1.30 -16.78
N LEU A 94 -4.97 -1.49 -15.75
CA LEU A 94 -5.36 -1.41 -14.36
C LEU A 94 -5.00 -0.06 -13.74
N ALA A 95 -6.00 0.62 -13.16
CA ALA A 95 -5.74 1.81 -12.35
C ALA A 95 -4.87 1.47 -11.12
N PRO A 96 -3.79 2.25 -10.84
CA PRO A 96 -2.85 1.97 -9.74
C PRO A 96 -3.41 2.30 -8.35
N TYR A 97 -4.44 3.14 -8.27
CA TYR A 97 -5.12 3.50 -7.03
C TYR A 97 -6.54 2.97 -7.05
N LYS A 98 -7.02 2.54 -5.88
CA LYS A 98 -8.40 2.07 -5.69
C LYS A 98 -9.11 3.03 -4.76
N GLY A 99 -10.37 3.30 -5.06
CA GLY A 99 -11.31 3.99 -4.19
C GLY A 99 -12.52 3.10 -3.96
N PHE A 100 -13.29 3.40 -2.93
CA PHE A 100 -14.53 2.70 -2.60
C PHE A 100 -15.68 3.70 -2.53
N VAL A 101 -16.86 3.25 -2.93
CA VAL A 101 -18.14 3.93 -2.73
C VAL A 101 -18.77 3.27 -1.50
N ASN A 102 -19.37 4.05 -0.60
CA ASN A 102 -20.06 3.50 0.56
C ASN A 102 -21.41 2.91 0.13
N PRO A 103 -21.97 1.98 0.92
CA PRO A 103 -23.37 1.61 0.75
C PRO A 103 -24.32 2.73 1.19
N VAL A 104 -25.58 2.62 0.78
CA VAL A 104 -26.68 3.45 1.26
C VAL A 104 -27.41 2.71 2.38
N TYR A 105 -27.59 3.37 3.53
CA TYR A 105 -28.40 2.87 4.64
C TYR A 105 -29.74 3.61 4.69
N GLU A 106 -30.82 2.86 4.88
CA GLU A 106 -32.19 3.39 4.99
C GLU A 106 -32.88 2.83 6.23
N ALA A 107 -33.32 3.70 7.13
CA ALA A 107 -34.11 3.30 8.30
C ALA A 107 -35.55 3.01 7.85
N VAL A 108 -36.07 1.84 8.22
CA VAL A 108 -37.47 1.45 7.99
C VAL A 108 -38.24 1.69 9.28
N THR A 109 -39.33 2.44 9.21
CA THR A 109 -40.15 2.76 10.37
C THR A 109 -41.53 2.10 10.31
N ASP A 110 -42.11 1.79 11.47
CA ASP A 110 -43.52 1.47 11.58
C ASP A 110 -44.40 2.73 11.39
N LYS A 111 -45.73 2.59 11.59
CA LYS A 111 -46.69 3.70 11.44
C LYS A 111 -46.53 4.78 12.52
N ASP A 112 -45.95 4.43 13.65
CA ASP A 112 -45.76 5.33 14.80
C ASP A 112 -44.38 6.01 14.76
N GLY A 113 -43.56 5.71 13.74
CA GLY A 113 -42.23 6.27 13.54
C GLY A 113 -41.12 5.53 14.27
N ASN A 114 -41.40 4.37 14.90
CA ASN A 114 -40.36 3.56 15.52
C ASN A 114 -39.56 2.84 14.44
N ILE A 115 -38.24 2.85 14.55
CA ILE A 115 -37.35 2.10 13.64
C ILE A 115 -37.56 0.61 13.90
N ILE A 116 -37.89 -0.13 12.86
CA ILE A 116 -38.10 -1.58 12.90
C ILE A 116 -37.03 -2.36 12.13
N ASP A 117 -36.30 -1.70 11.23
CA ASP A 117 -35.20 -2.30 10.45
C ASP A 117 -34.27 -1.20 9.89
N VAL A 118 -33.08 -1.60 9.45
CA VAL A 118 -32.15 -0.75 8.69
C VAL A 118 -31.66 -1.53 7.48
N LYS A 119 -32.07 -1.09 6.30
CA LYS A 119 -31.69 -1.72 5.03
C LYS A 119 -30.37 -1.16 4.53
N VAL A 120 -29.60 -2.02 3.86
CA VAL A 120 -28.35 -1.67 3.18
C VAL A 120 -28.47 -1.93 1.68
N SER A 121 -27.99 -0.99 0.85
CA SER A 121 -27.98 -1.09 -0.60
C SER A 121 -26.61 -0.76 -1.18
N TYR A 122 -26.26 -1.42 -2.29
CA TYR A 122 -25.00 -1.25 -3.03
C TYR A 122 -25.23 -0.78 -4.47
N ASN A 123 -26.42 -0.23 -4.76
CA ASN A 123 -26.86 0.10 -6.11
C ASN A 123 -26.43 1.52 -6.56
N GLU A 124 -25.68 2.25 -5.75
CA GLU A 124 -25.26 3.62 -6.04
C GLU A 124 -23.83 3.65 -6.63
N GLY A 125 -23.66 4.39 -7.72
CA GLY A 125 -22.35 4.62 -8.34
C GLY A 125 -21.60 5.80 -7.72
N TYR A 126 -20.38 6.04 -8.21
CA TYR A 126 -19.52 7.10 -7.68
C TYR A 126 -20.11 8.50 -7.88
N ALA A 127 -20.62 8.80 -9.08
CA ALA A 127 -21.12 10.13 -9.39
C ALA A 127 -22.40 10.45 -8.60
N GLU A 128 -23.31 9.48 -8.51
CA GLU A 128 -24.55 9.57 -7.74
C GLU A 128 -24.24 9.81 -6.27
N GLN A 129 -23.36 9.00 -5.68
CA GLN A 129 -22.98 9.14 -4.27
C GLN A 129 -22.37 10.52 -3.98
N MET A 130 -21.42 10.97 -4.81
CA MET A 130 -20.75 12.25 -4.57
C MET A 130 -21.72 13.44 -4.68
N LEU A 131 -22.68 13.39 -5.61
CA LEU A 131 -23.71 14.41 -5.74
C LEU A 131 -24.68 14.39 -4.56
N ARG A 132 -25.11 13.20 -4.11
CA ARG A 132 -25.97 13.04 -2.93
C ARG A 132 -25.29 13.56 -1.66
N TYR A 133 -24.03 13.20 -1.41
CA TYR A 133 -23.25 13.72 -0.28
C TYR A 133 -23.11 15.23 -0.31
N SER A 134 -22.82 15.80 -1.48
CA SER A 134 -22.70 17.26 -1.63
C SER A 134 -24.02 17.99 -1.40
N LYS A 135 -25.16 17.35 -1.70
CA LYS A 135 -26.49 17.95 -1.54
C LYS A 135 -27.04 17.82 -0.12
N GLU A 136 -26.90 16.64 0.49
CA GLU A 136 -27.60 16.28 1.74
C GLU A 136 -26.73 16.42 2.99
N PHE A 137 -25.41 16.29 2.85
CA PHE A 137 -24.48 16.20 3.98
C PHE A 137 -23.39 17.29 3.98
N ALA A 138 -23.42 18.22 3.03
CA ALA A 138 -22.48 19.35 2.97
C ALA A 138 -22.90 20.47 3.95
N ASN A 139 -22.69 20.22 5.24
CA ASN A 139 -23.16 21.10 6.32
C ASN A 139 -22.21 22.27 6.66
N LEU A 140 -21.05 22.35 6.00
CA LEU A 140 -20.12 23.47 6.19
C LEU A 140 -20.47 24.63 5.25
N PRO A 141 -20.36 25.89 5.69
CA PRO A 141 -20.49 27.03 4.81
C PRO A 141 -19.38 27.00 3.75
N TYR A 142 -19.64 27.67 2.62
CA TYR A 142 -18.64 27.80 1.56
C TYR A 142 -17.37 28.52 2.03
N ARG A 143 -17.51 29.41 3.03
CA ARG A 143 -16.41 30.10 3.68
C ARG A 143 -16.41 29.78 5.17
N ASN A 144 -15.35 29.14 5.64
CA ASN A 144 -15.10 28.85 7.06
C ASN A 144 -13.97 29.77 7.50
N GLU A 145 -14.30 31.01 7.87
CA GLU A 145 -13.36 31.95 8.49
C GLU A 145 -13.27 31.72 10.00
#